data_AF-A0A7X9F6Y2-F1
#
_entry.id   AF-A0A7X9F6Y2-F1
#
_cell.length_a   1.000
_cell.length_b   1.000
_cell.length_c   1.000
_cell.angle_alpha   90.00
_cell.angle_beta   90.00
_cell.angle_gamma   90.00
#
_symmetry.space_group_name_H-M   'P 1'
#
loop_
_entity.id
_entity.type
_entity.pdbx_description
1 polymer ?
#
loop_
_entity_poly.entity_id
_entity_poly.type
_entity_poly.pdbx_seq_one_letter_code
_entity_poly.pdbx_strand_id
1 'polypeptide(L)'
;MKKYVSFFLSGFLILHPVLSRDYKISSPDGKLALTVSVSKNISWAVSYDGVQLFTSPRVAIVTGNGNIPVENQPVRKQLTGKINEQIRPVVAHKRAVITDNCNFITLTFRSGFGLTFRVYNDGVAYRFESDINDSLIIKNEISELAFPAETMSWFPSEAGFMSHNENTFRYTSLDTVTARHLASLPVLFKTGNINVLLTESGIEAYPGMWLRGAGEGKLNGVWPAYPAGEKLKSDRNLYVTKTEDYIAKVAGKRTYPWRVFVISPTDGGLLESDMVFRLA
;
A
#
# COMPACT_ATOMS: atom_id res chain seq x y z
N MET A 1 68.71 20.46 5.57
CA MET A 1 67.82 19.37 6.02
C MET A 1 66.37 19.83 5.82
N LYS A 2 65.60 19.13 4.97
CA LYS A 2 64.27 19.55 4.48
C LYS A 2 63.22 19.45 5.59
N LYS A 3 62.48 20.53 5.87
CA LYS A 3 61.31 20.54 6.76
C LYS A 3 60.08 20.12 5.95
N TYR A 4 59.46 19.01 6.34
CA TYR A 4 58.16 18.58 5.80
C TYR A 4 57.05 19.21 6.64
N VAL A 5 56.22 20.03 6.01
CA VAL A 5 54.98 20.55 6.59
C VAL A 5 53.86 19.59 6.18
N SER A 6 53.30 18.86 7.16
CA SER A 6 52.18 17.96 6.92
C SER A 6 50.87 18.76 7.02
N PHE A 7 50.14 18.87 5.91
CA PHE A 7 48.86 19.57 5.85
C PHE A 7 47.74 18.57 6.18
N PHE A 8 47.15 18.68 7.37
CA PHE A 8 46.02 17.86 7.79
C PHE A 8 44.75 18.43 7.17
N LEU A 9 44.28 17.81 6.08
CA LEU A 9 43.03 18.20 5.42
C LEU A 9 41.86 17.53 6.17
N SER A 10 41.25 18.26 7.11
CA SER A 10 40.03 17.84 7.79
C SER A 10 38.85 17.93 6.82
N GLY A 11 38.39 16.79 6.31
CA GLY A 11 37.20 16.71 5.46
C GLY A 11 35.93 16.92 6.27
N PHE A 12 35.29 18.08 6.12
CA PHE A 12 33.95 18.33 6.65
C PHE A 12 32.94 17.44 5.90
N LEU A 13 32.37 16.45 6.58
CA LEU A 13 31.19 15.72 6.08
C LEU A 13 29.99 16.69 6.10
N ILE A 14 29.61 17.20 4.93
CA ILE A 14 28.37 17.98 4.79
C ILE A 14 27.20 16.99 4.79
N LEU A 15 26.63 16.73 5.97
CA LEU A 15 25.34 16.05 6.12
C LEU A 15 24.26 16.97 5.54
N HIS A 16 23.73 16.61 4.37
CA HIS A 16 22.60 17.30 3.77
C HIS A 16 21.32 16.82 4.48
N PRO A 17 20.63 17.64 5.28
CA PRO A 17 19.37 17.22 5.88
C PRO A 17 18.36 16.95 4.75
N VAL A 18 17.78 15.76 4.74
CA VAL A 18 16.65 15.45 3.85
C VAL A 18 15.45 16.22 4.39
N LEU A 19 15.22 17.41 3.84
CA LEU A 19 14.03 18.22 4.14
C LEU A 19 12.78 17.44 3.75
N SER A 20 11.82 17.36 4.67
CA SER A 20 10.51 16.78 4.39
C SER A 20 9.80 17.60 3.33
N ARG A 21 9.25 16.94 2.31
CA ARG A 21 8.45 17.58 1.26
C ARG A 21 7.09 16.91 1.15
N ASP A 22 6.06 17.74 1.18
CA ASP A 22 4.67 17.29 1.08
C ASP A 22 4.15 17.45 -0.35
N TYR A 23 3.37 16.46 -0.78
CA TYR A 23 2.66 16.43 -2.05
C TYR A 23 1.18 16.20 -1.77
N LYS A 24 0.32 17.12 -2.25
CA LYS A 24 -1.11 17.08 -1.98
C LYS A 24 -1.89 16.80 -3.25
N ILE A 25 -2.94 16.00 -3.13
CA ILE A 25 -3.89 15.72 -4.21
C ILE A 25 -5.27 15.44 -3.62
N SER A 26 -6.32 15.88 -4.31
CA SER A 26 -7.70 15.70 -3.87
C SER A 26 -8.53 14.95 -4.91
N SER A 27 -9.68 14.42 -4.51
CA SER A 27 -10.67 13.84 -5.42
C SER A 27 -11.23 14.89 -6.39
N PRO A 28 -11.84 14.47 -7.50
CA PRO A 28 -12.55 15.39 -8.40
C PRO A 28 -13.59 16.31 -7.72
N ASP A 29 -14.29 15.83 -6.69
CA ASP A 29 -15.24 16.62 -5.90
C ASP A 29 -14.63 17.38 -4.71
N GLY A 30 -13.33 17.19 -4.46
CA GLY A 30 -12.57 17.86 -3.40
C GLY A 30 -12.80 17.33 -1.98
N LYS A 31 -13.71 16.37 -1.76
CA LYS A 31 -14.03 15.87 -0.42
C LYS A 31 -12.92 15.01 0.16
N LEU A 32 -12.35 14.13 -0.65
CA LEU A 32 -11.19 13.34 -0.27
C LEU A 32 -9.92 14.12 -0.59
N ALA A 33 -9.02 14.19 0.37
CA ALA A 33 -7.69 14.74 0.18
C ALA A 33 -6.63 13.77 0.70
N LEU A 34 -5.56 13.64 -0.06
CA LEU A 34 -4.40 12.81 0.25
C LEU A 34 -3.16 13.68 0.29
N THR A 35 -2.37 13.53 1.35
CA THR A 35 -1.06 14.17 1.50
C THR A 35 0.00 13.09 1.59
N VAL A 36 1.03 13.14 0.74
CA VAL A 36 2.22 12.28 0.80
C VAL A 36 3.38 13.11 1.30
N SER A 37 4.04 12.67 2.38
CA SER A 37 5.22 13.32 2.94
C SER A 37 6.44 12.45 2.65
N VAL A 38 7.40 13.01 1.92
CA VAL A 38 8.66 12.34 1.58
C VAL A 38 9.79 12.99 2.36
N SER A 39 10.38 12.22 3.28
CA SER A 39 11.52 12.63 4.11
C SER A 39 12.56 11.49 4.16
N LYS A 40 12.94 11.03 5.35
CA LYS A 40 13.70 9.80 5.53
C LYS A 40 12.91 8.57 5.03
N ASN A 41 11.62 8.55 5.32
CA ASN A 41 10.65 7.57 4.84
C ASN A 41 9.53 8.28 4.05
N ILE A 42 8.66 7.47 3.45
CA ILE A 42 7.43 7.95 2.82
C ILE A 42 6.28 7.63 3.76
N SER A 43 5.55 8.67 4.15
CA SER A 43 4.28 8.55 4.86
C SER A 43 3.18 9.22 4.04
N TRP A 44 1.93 8.89 4.33
CA TRP A 44 0.79 9.57 3.72
C TRP A 44 -0.43 9.57 4.64
N ALA A 45 -1.35 10.49 4.40
CA ALA A 45 -2.57 10.64 5.19
C ALA A 45 -3.76 10.93 4.28
N VAL A 46 -4.94 10.47 4.70
CA VAL A 46 -6.21 10.71 4.01
C VAL A 46 -7.16 11.44 4.93
N SER A 47 -7.83 12.45 4.39
CA SER A 47 -8.92 13.16 5.04
C SER A 47 -10.15 13.19 4.16
N TYR A 48 -11.32 13.24 4.78
CA TYR A 48 -12.61 13.45 4.14
C TYR A 48 -13.28 14.71 4.74
N ASP A 49 -13.65 15.67 3.90
CA ASP A 49 -14.19 16.98 4.32
C ASP A 49 -13.35 17.66 5.41
N GLY A 50 -12.02 17.55 5.29
CA GLY A 50 -11.04 18.14 6.21
C GLY A 50 -10.78 17.34 7.50
N VAL A 51 -11.52 16.26 7.76
CA VAL A 51 -11.31 15.38 8.93
C VAL A 51 -10.40 14.23 8.55
N GLN A 52 -9.31 14.03 9.29
CA GLN A 52 -8.37 12.91 9.04
C GLN A 52 -9.03 11.56 9.33
N LEU A 53 -9.01 10.66 8.35
CA LEU A 53 -9.57 9.32 8.45
C LEU A 53 -8.55 8.30 8.95
N PHE A 54 -7.35 8.31 8.37
CA PHE A 54 -6.25 7.43 8.75
C PHE A 54 -4.93 7.96 8.16
N THR A 55 -3.84 7.40 8.65
CA THR A 55 -2.48 7.65 8.15
C THR A 55 -1.78 6.35 7.82
N SER A 56 -0.76 6.44 6.97
CA SER A 56 0.23 5.40 6.75
C SER A 56 1.60 5.97 7.13
N PRO A 57 2.10 5.65 8.33
CA PRO A 57 3.37 6.19 8.83
C PRO A 57 4.57 5.78 7.99
N ARG A 58 4.49 4.63 7.30
CA ARG A 58 5.54 4.13 6.43
C ARG A 58 4.99 3.23 5.33
N VAL A 59 5.41 3.50 4.11
CA VAL A 59 5.15 2.66 2.94
C VAL A 59 6.43 2.46 2.13
N ALA A 60 6.79 1.22 1.82
CA ALA A 60 8.05 0.91 1.12
C ALA A 60 8.07 -0.48 0.46
N ILE A 61 8.98 -0.66 -0.49
CA ILE A 61 9.43 -1.99 -0.96
C ILE A 61 10.84 -2.24 -0.43
N VAL A 62 11.08 -3.46 0.05
CA VAL A 62 12.40 -3.96 0.44
C VAL A 62 12.87 -4.96 -0.62
N THR A 63 13.96 -4.66 -1.31
CA THR A 63 14.54 -5.56 -2.32
C THR A 63 15.31 -6.71 -1.67
N GLY A 64 15.63 -7.76 -2.43
CA GLY A 64 16.28 -8.99 -1.93
C GLY A 64 17.61 -8.73 -1.20
N ASN A 65 18.35 -7.70 -1.60
CA ASN A 65 19.58 -7.27 -0.93
C ASN A 65 19.35 -6.40 0.33
N GLY A 66 18.10 -6.19 0.76
CA GLY A 66 17.73 -5.39 1.92
C GLY A 66 17.60 -3.89 1.66
N ASN A 67 17.87 -3.40 0.45
CA ASN A 67 17.72 -1.98 0.13
C ASN A 67 16.25 -1.56 0.11
N ILE A 68 16.00 -0.28 0.43
CA ILE A 68 14.68 0.35 0.34
C ILE A 68 14.76 1.45 -0.71
N PRO A 69 14.36 1.19 -1.97
CA PRO A 69 14.68 2.05 -3.11
C PRO A 69 14.00 3.42 -3.11
N VAL A 70 13.06 3.66 -2.20
CA VAL A 70 12.27 4.90 -2.13
C VAL A 70 12.58 5.75 -0.89
N GLU A 71 13.41 5.24 0.02
CA GLU A 71 13.79 5.93 1.27
C GLU A 71 15.14 6.65 1.12
N ASN A 72 15.39 7.59 2.04
CA ASN A 72 16.64 8.38 2.14
C ASN A 72 17.06 9.08 0.84
N GLN A 73 16.11 9.45 -0.02
CA GLN A 73 16.38 10.19 -1.24
C GLN A 73 15.19 11.11 -1.60
N PRO A 74 15.45 12.25 -2.24
CA PRO A 74 14.37 13.11 -2.71
C PRO A 74 13.65 12.50 -3.90
N VAL A 75 12.40 12.91 -4.11
CA VAL A 75 11.66 12.64 -5.34
C VAL A 75 12.41 13.23 -6.52
N ARG A 76 12.68 12.42 -7.55
CA ARG A 76 13.32 12.84 -8.79
C ARG A 76 12.34 13.55 -9.71
N LYS A 77 11.13 13.01 -9.85
CA LYS A 77 10.08 13.53 -10.72
C LYS A 77 8.73 13.36 -10.06
N GLN A 78 7.92 14.41 -10.14
CA GLN A 78 6.49 14.37 -9.83
C GLN A 78 5.72 14.49 -11.15
N LEU A 79 4.74 13.61 -11.34
CA LEU A 79 3.75 13.72 -12.40
C LEU A 79 2.36 13.76 -11.75
N THR A 80 1.53 14.73 -12.14
CA THR A 80 0.14 14.81 -11.70
C THR A 80 -0.77 14.88 -12.92
N GLY A 81 -2.02 14.44 -12.76
CA GLY A 81 -3.00 14.51 -13.84
C GLY A 81 -4.39 14.11 -13.40
N LYS A 82 -5.28 14.02 -14.38
CA LYS A 82 -6.66 13.59 -14.22
C LYS A 82 -6.94 12.45 -15.20
N ILE A 83 -7.74 11.50 -14.77
CA ILE A 83 -8.33 10.45 -15.61
C ILE A 83 -9.82 10.73 -15.65
N ASN A 84 -10.43 10.68 -16.84
CA ASN A 84 -11.87 10.78 -17.03
C ASN A 84 -12.25 9.99 -18.29
N GLU A 85 -12.50 8.71 -18.10
CA GLU A 85 -12.66 7.73 -19.18
C GLU A 85 -13.87 6.82 -18.90
N GLN A 86 -14.31 6.09 -19.93
CA GLN A 86 -15.37 5.08 -19.80
C GLN A 86 -14.79 3.70 -20.05
N ILE A 87 -15.00 2.80 -19.10
CA ILE A 87 -14.67 1.39 -19.21
C ILE A 87 -15.94 0.62 -19.54
N ARG A 88 -15.88 -0.24 -20.56
CA ARG A 88 -16.97 -1.13 -20.97
C ARG A 88 -16.55 -2.57 -20.70
N PRO A 89 -17.01 -3.20 -19.60
CA PRO A 89 -16.72 -4.60 -19.32
C PRO A 89 -17.18 -5.47 -20.48
N VAL A 90 -16.35 -6.46 -20.86
CA VAL A 90 -16.73 -7.46 -21.88
C VAL A 90 -18.00 -8.20 -21.44
N VAL A 91 -18.08 -8.56 -20.16
CA VAL A 91 -19.28 -9.07 -19.51
C VAL A 91 -19.68 -8.08 -18.43
N ALA A 92 -20.87 -7.49 -18.56
CA ALA A 92 -21.39 -6.56 -17.57
C ALA A 92 -21.64 -7.27 -16.24
N HIS A 93 -21.15 -6.68 -15.15
CA HIS A 93 -21.51 -7.05 -13.78
C HIS A 93 -22.57 -6.07 -13.25
N LYS A 94 -22.17 -5.15 -12.37
CA LYS A 94 -23.05 -4.12 -11.80
C LYS A 94 -23.46 -3.06 -12.83
N ARG A 95 -22.59 -2.79 -13.81
CA ARG A 95 -22.77 -1.74 -14.82
C ARG A 95 -22.28 -2.21 -16.18
N ALA A 96 -22.95 -1.78 -17.24
CA ALA A 96 -22.49 -1.96 -18.63
C ALA A 96 -21.44 -0.91 -19.04
N VAL A 97 -21.40 0.23 -18.32
CA VAL A 97 -20.40 1.30 -18.49
C VAL A 97 -19.99 1.78 -17.11
N ILE A 98 -18.68 1.82 -16.87
CA ILE A 98 -18.07 2.30 -15.62
C ILE A 98 -17.30 3.57 -15.94
N THR A 99 -17.56 4.65 -15.21
CA THR A 99 -16.80 5.89 -15.34
C THR A 99 -15.54 5.80 -14.48
N ASP A 100 -14.36 5.88 -15.10
CA ASP A 100 -13.07 6.03 -14.43
C ASP A 100 -12.73 7.53 -14.34
N ASN A 101 -13.03 8.15 -13.20
CA ASN A 101 -12.78 9.57 -12.96
C ASN A 101 -11.98 9.78 -11.66
N CYS A 102 -10.73 10.18 -11.78
CA CYS A 102 -9.85 10.41 -10.63
C CYS A 102 -8.77 11.45 -10.92
N ASN A 103 -8.18 11.98 -9.85
CA ASN A 103 -6.92 12.69 -9.94
C ASN A 103 -5.79 11.73 -9.51
N PHE A 104 -4.62 11.83 -10.14
CA PHE A 104 -3.47 10.99 -9.79
C PHE A 104 -2.20 11.80 -9.56
N ILE A 105 -1.30 11.23 -8.76
CA ILE A 105 0.07 11.69 -8.57
C ILE A 105 1.02 10.49 -8.61
N THR A 106 2.10 10.61 -9.37
CA THR A 106 3.19 9.65 -9.43
C THR A 106 4.48 10.33 -8.98
N LEU A 107 5.13 9.73 -7.98
CA LEU A 107 6.44 10.16 -7.46
C LEU A 107 7.49 9.14 -7.89
N THR A 108 8.41 9.54 -8.75
CA THR A 108 9.50 8.68 -9.25
C THR A 108 10.81 9.01 -8.53
N PHE A 109 11.59 7.98 -8.22
CA PHE A 109 12.85 8.06 -7.49
C PHE A 109 14.05 7.79 -8.41
N ARG A 110 15.27 8.12 -7.97
CA ARG A 110 16.47 7.91 -8.79
C ARG A 110 16.81 6.42 -8.95
N SER A 111 16.33 5.60 -8.03
CA SER A 111 16.47 4.13 -8.03
C SER A 111 15.73 3.42 -9.16
N GLY A 112 14.86 4.11 -9.92
CA GLY A 112 13.99 3.49 -10.92
C GLY A 112 12.66 2.99 -10.34
N PHE A 113 12.41 3.18 -9.04
CA PHE A 113 11.11 2.93 -8.43
C PHE A 113 10.21 4.17 -8.51
N GLY A 114 8.90 3.94 -8.46
CA GLY A 114 7.88 4.96 -8.33
C GLY A 114 6.77 4.53 -7.37
N LEU A 115 6.03 5.52 -6.89
CA LEU A 115 4.82 5.35 -6.09
C LEU A 115 3.72 6.22 -6.70
N THR A 116 2.64 5.57 -7.12
CA THR A 116 1.49 6.22 -7.74
C THR A 116 0.29 6.16 -6.81
N PHE A 117 -0.37 7.29 -6.60
CA PHE A 117 -1.66 7.40 -5.93
C PHE A 117 -2.74 7.84 -6.91
N ARG A 118 -3.95 7.27 -6.76
CA ARG A 118 -5.18 7.74 -7.41
C ARG A 118 -6.19 8.11 -6.32
N VAL A 119 -6.83 9.25 -6.49
CA VAL A 119 -7.86 9.78 -5.58
C VAL A 119 -9.15 9.95 -6.35
N TYR A 120 -10.10 9.08 -6.06
CA TYR A 120 -11.46 9.05 -6.58
C TYR A 120 -12.40 9.74 -5.59
N ASN A 121 -13.62 10.04 -6.00
CA ASN A 121 -14.64 10.53 -5.05
C ASN A 121 -15.05 9.45 -4.04
N ASP A 122 -14.91 8.17 -4.40
CA ASP A 122 -15.31 7.02 -3.59
C ASP A 122 -14.13 6.24 -3.00
N GLY A 123 -12.93 6.83 -2.97
CA GLY A 123 -11.79 6.27 -2.26
C GLY A 123 -10.42 6.66 -2.81
N VAL A 124 -9.38 6.08 -2.21
CA VAL A 124 -7.99 6.27 -2.62
C VAL A 124 -7.34 4.93 -2.94
N ALA A 125 -6.37 4.92 -3.83
CA ALA A 125 -5.54 3.75 -4.07
C ALA A 125 -4.09 4.15 -4.28
N TYR A 126 -3.17 3.27 -3.91
CA TYR A 126 -1.75 3.42 -4.24
C TYR A 126 -1.15 2.14 -4.79
N ARG A 127 -0.10 2.27 -5.59
CA ARG A 127 0.75 1.15 -6.01
C ARG A 127 2.18 1.59 -6.21
N PHE A 128 3.10 0.64 -6.03
CA PHE A 128 4.46 0.80 -6.50
C PHE A 128 4.56 0.53 -8.01
N GLU A 129 5.63 1.03 -8.60
CA GLU A 129 6.10 0.69 -9.95
C GLU A 129 7.62 0.65 -9.96
N SER A 130 8.19 -0.12 -10.87
CA SER A 130 9.63 -0.17 -11.10
C SER A 130 9.92 -0.19 -12.59
N ASP A 131 10.98 0.49 -13.00
CA ASP A 131 11.54 0.52 -14.35
C ASP A 131 13.02 0.13 -14.26
N ILE A 132 13.26 -1.16 -14.01
CA ILE A 132 14.58 -1.77 -13.85
C ILE A 132 14.75 -2.84 -14.93
N ASN A 133 15.94 -2.91 -15.54
CA ASN A 133 16.20 -3.84 -16.64
C ASN A 133 16.15 -5.31 -16.20
N ASP A 134 16.76 -5.62 -15.05
CA ASP A 134 16.89 -6.99 -14.55
C ASP A 134 15.75 -7.40 -13.63
N SER A 135 15.48 -8.70 -13.53
CA SER A 135 14.52 -9.23 -12.56
C SER A 135 14.90 -8.88 -11.12
N LEU A 136 13.90 -8.71 -10.26
CA LEU A 136 14.07 -8.35 -8.86
C LEU A 136 13.57 -9.47 -7.95
N ILE A 137 14.26 -9.62 -6.83
CA ILE A 137 13.72 -10.29 -5.65
C ILE A 137 13.14 -9.22 -4.75
N ILE A 138 11.90 -9.41 -4.30
CA ILE A 138 11.22 -8.55 -3.34
C ILE A 138 11.22 -9.29 -2.01
N LYS A 139 12.02 -8.80 -1.07
CA LYS A 139 12.15 -9.37 0.27
C LYS A 139 10.89 -9.14 1.09
N ASN A 140 10.37 -7.93 1.04
CA ASN A 140 9.17 -7.55 1.77
C ASN A 140 8.53 -6.30 1.15
N GLU A 141 7.27 -6.06 1.46
CA GLU A 141 6.59 -4.78 1.30
C GLU A 141 6.30 -4.23 2.71
N ILE A 142 6.30 -2.92 2.86
CA ILE A 142 5.94 -2.25 4.12
C ILE A 142 4.70 -1.44 3.81
N SER A 143 3.62 -1.70 4.55
CA SER A 143 2.38 -0.94 4.51
C SER A 143 1.88 -0.80 5.94
N GLU A 144 2.33 0.23 6.63
CA GLU A 144 1.87 0.55 7.98
C GLU A 144 0.62 1.42 7.89
N LEU A 145 -0.38 1.19 8.73
CA LEU A 145 -1.61 1.96 8.80
C LEU A 145 -1.89 2.31 10.26
N ALA A 146 -2.39 3.51 10.50
CA ALA A 146 -2.82 3.98 11.81
C ALA A 146 -4.13 4.76 11.68
N PHE A 147 -5.15 4.27 12.36
CA PHE A 147 -6.47 4.89 12.43
C PHE A 147 -6.62 5.68 13.74
N PRO A 148 -7.50 6.69 13.77
CA PRO A 148 -7.88 7.38 15.01
C PRO A 148 -8.45 6.41 16.04
N ALA A 149 -8.36 6.80 17.32
CA ALA A 149 -9.02 6.11 18.42
C ALA A 149 -10.53 5.94 18.15
N GLU A 150 -11.15 4.96 18.80
CA GLU A 150 -12.58 4.62 18.64
C GLU A 150 -12.96 4.08 17.25
N THR A 151 -11.98 3.84 16.36
CA THR A 151 -12.24 3.16 15.09
C THR A 151 -12.71 1.73 15.34
N MET A 152 -13.83 1.37 14.74
CA MET A 152 -14.38 0.02 14.79
C MET A 152 -14.04 -0.73 13.50
N SER A 153 -13.97 -2.06 13.55
CA SER A 153 -13.67 -2.88 12.38
C SER A 153 -14.57 -4.11 12.33
N TRP A 154 -14.95 -4.48 11.11
CA TRP A 154 -15.39 -5.83 10.81
C TRP A 154 -14.16 -6.62 10.37
N PHE A 155 -13.48 -7.21 11.36
CA PHE A 155 -12.17 -7.84 11.15
C PHE A 155 -12.34 -9.35 10.86
N PRO A 156 -11.96 -9.85 9.67
CA PRO A 156 -12.06 -11.26 9.31
C PRO A 156 -10.82 -12.02 9.82
N SER A 157 -10.81 -12.34 11.11
CA SER A 157 -9.66 -13.00 11.74
C SER A 157 -9.34 -14.35 11.09
N GLU A 158 -8.06 -14.54 10.81
CA GLU A 158 -7.47 -15.70 10.17
C GLU A 158 -6.48 -16.43 11.08
N ALA A 159 -6.41 -17.75 10.97
CA ALA A 159 -5.46 -18.55 11.74
C ALA A 159 -4.04 -18.53 11.13
N GLY A 160 -3.93 -18.34 9.82
CA GLY A 160 -2.67 -18.33 9.10
C GLY A 160 -2.85 -18.10 7.60
N PHE A 161 -1.75 -18.02 6.86
CA PHE A 161 -1.78 -17.80 5.40
C PHE A 161 -2.31 -18.99 4.60
N MET A 162 -2.29 -20.20 5.18
CA MET A 162 -2.96 -21.35 4.58
C MET A 162 -4.45 -21.29 4.95
N SER A 163 -5.23 -20.62 4.11
CA SER A 163 -6.67 -20.40 4.31
C SER A 163 -7.45 -20.54 3.00
N HIS A 164 -8.75 -20.80 3.13
CA HIS A 164 -9.74 -20.71 2.06
C HIS A 164 -10.43 -19.33 2.01
N ASN A 165 -10.07 -18.41 2.92
CA ASN A 165 -10.63 -17.06 3.04
C ASN A 165 -12.13 -17.03 3.40
N GLU A 166 -12.62 -18.07 4.09
CA GLU A 166 -14.02 -18.23 4.48
C GLU A 166 -14.25 -17.83 5.95
N ASN A 167 -14.05 -16.54 6.27
CA ASN A 167 -14.13 -16.06 7.65
C ASN A 167 -15.45 -15.39 8.01
N THR A 168 -15.75 -15.42 9.32
CA THR A 168 -16.77 -14.55 9.91
C THR A 168 -16.17 -13.18 10.20
N PHE A 169 -16.89 -12.13 9.83
CA PHE A 169 -16.50 -10.74 10.12
C PHE A 169 -16.96 -10.32 11.52
N ARG A 170 -16.02 -10.19 12.45
CA ARG A 170 -16.33 -9.82 13.83
C ARG A 170 -16.25 -8.30 14.01
N TYR A 171 -17.32 -7.72 14.53
CA TYR A 171 -17.32 -6.32 14.93
C TYR A 171 -16.46 -6.14 16.18
N THR A 172 -15.38 -5.39 16.06
CA THR A 172 -14.38 -5.22 17.13
C THR A 172 -13.86 -3.79 17.16
N SER A 173 -13.45 -3.32 18.34
CA SER A 173 -12.65 -2.09 18.44
C SER A 173 -11.27 -2.36 17.86
N LEU A 174 -10.80 -1.49 16.97
CA LEU A 174 -9.50 -1.67 16.34
C LEU A 174 -8.33 -1.61 17.34
N ASP A 175 -8.50 -0.90 18.46
CA ASP A 175 -7.51 -0.82 19.54
C ASP A 175 -7.20 -2.19 20.17
N THR A 176 -8.14 -3.13 20.08
CA THR A 176 -7.99 -4.50 20.58
C THR A 176 -7.26 -5.43 19.59
N VAL A 177 -7.07 -4.99 18.35
CA VAL A 177 -6.45 -5.77 17.27
C VAL A 177 -4.93 -5.68 17.39
N THR A 178 -4.35 -6.59 18.17
CA THR A 178 -2.90 -6.72 18.38
C THR A 178 -2.22 -7.65 17.37
N ALA A 179 -0.89 -7.80 17.46
CA ALA A 179 -0.06 -8.66 16.59
C ALA A 179 -0.47 -10.15 16.51
N ARG A 180 -1.31 -10.61 17.45
CA ARG A 180 -1.88 -11.96 17.45
C ARG A 180 -2.98 -12.14 16.39
N HIS A 181 -3.57 -11.05 15.92
CA HIS A 181 -4.67 -11.08 14.96
C HIS A 181 -4.13 -10.86 13.54
N LEU A 182 -4.41 -11.83 12.68
CA LEU A 182 -4.19 -11.80 11.24
C LEU A 182 -5.56 -11.68 10.57
N ALA A 183 -5.65 -11.00 9.43
CA ALA A 183 -6.85 -10.97 8.60
C ALA A 183 -6.48 -11.05 7.12
N SER A 184 -7.31 -11.75 6.36
CA SER A 184 -7.35 -11.63 4.91
C SER A 184 -8.11 -10.38 4.50
N LEU A 185 -7.90 -9.91 3.27
CA LEU A 185 -8.70 -8.84 2.68
C LEU A 185 -10.03 -9.38 2.10
N PRO A 186 -11.08 -8.55 2.00
CA PRO A 186 -11.14 -7.14 2.42
C PRO A 186 -11.38 -6.98 3.93
N VAL A 187 -11.00 -5.81 4.48
CA VAL A 187 -11.28 -5.45 5.89
C VAL A 187 -11.95 -4.09 5.95
N LEU A 188 -13.08 -4.01 6.65
CA LEU A 188 -13.85 -2.78 6.81
C LEU A 188 -13.50 -2.11 8.15
N PHE A 189 -13.27 -0.81 8.08
CA PHE A 189 -13.10 0.10 9.21
C PHE A 189 -14.20 1.16 9.21
N LYS A 190 -14.64 1.55 10.40
CA LYS A 190 -15.58 2.63 10.65
C LYS A 190 -14.89 3.66 11.51
N THR A 191 -14.52 4.79 10.91
CA THR A 191 -13.85 5.92 11.57
C THR A 191 -14.84 7.08 11.68
N GLY A 192 -15.34 7.33 12.89
CA GLY A 192 -16.55 8.12 13.09
C GLY A 192 -17.72 7.57 12.26
N ASN A 193 -18.28 8.39 11.38
CA ASN A 193 -19.37 7.97 10.48
C ASN A 193 -18.88 7.48 9.10
N ILE A 194 -17.57 7.52 8.82
CA ILE A 194 -17.02 7.18 7.50
C ILE A 194 -16.58 5.72 7.46
N ASN A 195 -17.02 5.01 6.42
CA ASN A 195 -16.57 3.67 6.10
C ASN A 195 -15.25 3.74 5.31
N VAL A 196 -14.28 2.89 5.65
CA VAL A 196 -13.04 2.68 4.92
C VAL A 196 -12.86 1.17 4.72
N LEU A 197 -13.08 0.67 3.50
CA LEU A 197 -12.89 -0.73 3.14
C LEU A 197 -11.53 -0.88 2.45
N LEU A 198 -10.60 -1.57 3.11
CA LEU A 198 -9.30 -1.92 2.55
C LEU A 198 -9.39 -3.23 1.78
N THR A 199 -8.98 -3.20 0.53
CA THR A 199 -8.81 -4.36 -0.37
C THR A 199 -7.63 -4.11 -1.31
N GLU A 200 -7.46 -4.96 -2.31
CA GLU A 200 -6.46 -4.79 -3.37
C GLU A 200 -7.04 -5.10 -4.75
N SER A 201 -6.34 -4.70 -5.81
CA SER A 201 -6.70 -5.01 -7.20
C SER A 201 -5.46 -5.16 -8.09
N GLY A 202 -5.61 -5.81 -9.24
CA GLY A 202 -4.51 -6.07 -10.18
C GLY A 202 -3.44 -7.00 -9.60
N ILE A 203 -3.83 -8.01 -8.82
CA ILE A 203 -2.89 -8.99 -8.27
C ILE A 203 -2.46 -9.95 -9.37
N GLU A 204 -1.21 -9.82 -9.82
CA GLU A 204 -0.60 -10.74 -10.77
C GLU A 204 0.86 -10.99 -10.38
N ALA A 205 1.26 -12.27 -10.30
CA ALA A 205 2.64 -12.68 -9.99
C ALA A 205 3.25 -11.93 -8.79
N TYR A 206 2.45 -11.76 -7.73
CA TYR A 206 2.78 -11.10 -6.48
C TYR A 206 1.84 -11.63 -5.38
N PRO A 207 2.30 -11.82 -4.13
CA PRO A 207 1.43 -12.32 -3.07
C PRO A 207 0.35 -11.30 -2.70
N GLY A 208 -0.85 -11.81 -2.42
CA GLY A 208 -1.93 -11.00 -1.87
C GLY A 208 -1.55 -10.41 -0.51
N MET A 209 -2.04 -9.20 -0.25
CA MET A 209 -1.85 -8.51 1.02
C MET A 209 -2.77 -9.07 2.09
N TRP A 210 -2.24 -9.19 3.30
CA TRP A 210 -2.98 -9.50 4.52
C TRP A 210 -2.72 -8.40 5.55
N LEU A 211 -3.52 -8.36 6.61
CA LEU A 211 -3.36 -7.41 7.70
C LEU A 211 -3.01 -8.10 9.00
N ARG A 212 -2.08 -7.53 9.76
CA ARG A 212 -1.77 -7.93 11.13
C ARG A 212 -1.94 -6.74 12.06
N GLY A 213 -2.59 -6.95 13.19
CA GLY A 213 -2.72 -5.93 14.24
C GLY A 213 -1.37 -5.44 14.75
N ALA A 214 -1.31 -4.19 15.18
CA ALA A 214 -0.18 -3.63 15.91
C ALA A 214 -0.61 -2.93 17.21
N GLY A 215 -1.89 -3.05 17.59
CA GLY A 215 -2.49 -2.39 18.76
C GLY A 215 -2.71 -0.89 18.55
N GLU A 216 -3.50 -0.25 19.42
CA GLU A 216 -3.72 1.21 19.40
C GLU A 216 -4.13 1.76 18.02
N GLY A 217 -5.08 1.10 17.35
CA GLY A 217 -5.56 1.52 16.03
C GLY A 217 -4.58 1.28 14.88
N LYS A 218 -3.46 0.59 15.11
CA LYS A 218 -2.40 0.35 14.12
C LYS A 218 -2.48 -1.04 13.50
N LEU A 219 -2.11 -1.12 12.22
CA LEU A 219 -2.06 -2.33 11.42
C LEU A 219 -0.82 -2.34 10.54
N ASN A 220 -0.33 -3.54 10.24
CA ASN A 220 0.71 -3.77 9.26
C ASN A 220 0.17 -4.65 8.13
N GLY A 221 0.47 -4.27 6.89
CA GLY A 221 0.46 -5.21 5.78
C GLY A 221 1.45 -6.35 6.07
N VAL A 222 1.04 -7.57 5.77
CA VAL A 222 1.88 -8.77 5.84
C VAL A 222 1.62 -9.64 4.62
N TRP A 223 2.64 -10.36 4.16
CA TRP A 223 2.58 -11.13 2.92
C TRP A 223 3.08 -12.55 3.18
N PRO A 224 2.44 -13.58 2.59
CA PRO A 224 3.00 -14.93 2.59
C PRO A 224 4.35 -14.93 1.85
N ALA A 225 5.33 -15.62 2.41
CA ALA A 225 6.63 -15.81 1.78
C ALA A 225 6.52 -16.76 0.58
N TYR A 226 7.44 -16.61 -0.37
CA TYR A 226 7.46 -17.41 -1.59
C TYR A 226 7.66 -18.90 -1.26
N PRO A 227 6.88 -19.82 -1.85
CA PRO A 227 6.99 -21.24 -1.54
C PRO A 227 8.30 -21.82 -2.08
N ALA A 228 9.09 -22.43 -1.20
CA ALA A 228 10.29 -23.21 -1.54
C ALA A 228 9.99 -24.72 -1.67
N GLY A 229 8.82 -25.15 -1.23
CA GLY A 229 8.38 -26.53 -1.35
C GLY A 229 6.93 -26.72 -0.95
N GLU A 230 6.22 -27.54 -1.71
CA GLU A 230 4.78 -27.77 -1.57
C GLU A 230 4.48 -29.27 -1.48
N LYS A 231 3.43 -29.64 -0.74
CA LYS A 231 2.98 -31.02 -0.64
C LYS A 231 1.47 -31.11 -0.66
N LEU A 232 0.94 -31.82 -1.65
CA LEU A 232 -0.47 -32.17 -1.69
C LEU A 232 -0.77 -33.16 -0.56
N LYS A 233 -1.72 -32.80 0.31
CA LYS A 233 -2.16 -33.64 1.44
C LYS A 233 -3.53 -34.27 1.20
N SER A 234 -4.39 -33.62 0.41
CA SER A 234 -5.69 -34.13 -0.05
C SER A 234 -6.03 -33.55 -1.42
N ASP A 235 -7.20 -33.89 -1.98
CA ASP A 235 -7.70 -33.44 -3.29
C ASP A 235 -7.49 -31.94 -3.61
N ARG A 236 -7.63 -31.06 -2.61
CA ARG A 236 -7.61 -29.60 -2.76
C ARG A 236 -6.66 -28.87 -1.81
N ASN A 237 -5.93 -29.59 -0.96
CA ASN A 237 -5.04 -28.99 0.03
C ASN A 237 -3.57 -29.18 -0.35
N LEU A 238 -3.04 -28.23 -1.12
CA LEU A 238 -1.62 -28.10 -1.43
C LEU A 238 -0.96 -27.22 -0.37
N TYR A 239 -0.24 -27.85 0.56
CA TYR A 239 0.39 -27.14 1.66
C TYR A 239 1.77 -26.62 1.26
N VAL A 240 2.03 -25.35 1.58
CA VAL A 240 3.40 -24.82 1.61
C VAL A 240 4.12 -25.42 2.82
N THR A 241 5.18 -26.18 2.56
CA THR A 241 5.96 -26.90 3.59
C THR A 241 7.28 -26.20 3.94
N LYS A 242 7.77 -25.36 3.03
CA LYS A 242 8.98 -24.54 3.19
C LYS A 242 8.78 -23.24 2.44
N THR A 243 9.37 -22.17 2.94
CA THR A 243 9.34 -20.84 2.32
C THR A 243 10.74 -20.32 2.11
N GLU A 244 10.91 -19.50 1.09
CA GLU A 244 12.08 -18.66 0.91
C GLU A 244 12.07 -17.50 1.92
N ASP A 245 13.16 -16.71 1.97
CA ASP A 245 13.29 -15.52 2.81
C ASP A 245 12.81 -14.22 2.11
N TYR A 246 12.04 -14.36 1.03
CA TYR A 246 11.47 -13.29 0.22
C TYR A 246 10.01 -13.58 -0.14
N ILE A 247 9.27 -12.55 -0.60
CA ILE A 247 7.83 -12.66 -0.90
C ILE A 247 7.53 -12.80 -2.39
N ALA A 248 8.40 -12.29 -3.28
CA ALA A 248 8.21 -12.42 -4.72
C ALA A 248 9.52 -12.38 -5.53
N LYS A 249 9.52 -13.07 -6.67
CA LYS A 249 10.48 -12.87 -7.77
C LYS A 249 9.72 -12.27 -8.95
N VAL A 250 10.17 -11.11 -9.44
CA VAL A 250 9.40 -10.28 -10.36
C VAL A 250 10.26 -9.75 -11.51
N ALA A 251 9.62 -9.39 -12.63
CA ALA A 251 10.29 -8.60 -13.67
C ALA A 251 10.67 -7.22 -13.12
N GLY A 252 11.82 -6.68 -13.53
CA GLY A 252 12.30 -5.38 -13.06
C GLY A 252 11.43 -4.21 -13.51
N LYS A 253 10.91 -4.28 -14.74
CA LYS A 253 9.93 -3.33 -15.26
C LYS A 253 8.52 -3.85 -15.03
N ARG A 254 7.79 -3.28 -14.08
CA ARG A 254 6.40 -3.68 -13.77
C ARG A 254 5.65 -2.66 -12.92
N THR A 255 4.35 -2.86 -12.83
CA THR A 255 3.50 -2.32 -11.76
C THR A 255 3.24 -3.40 -10.71
N TYR A 256 3.06 -2.96 -9.47
CA TYR A 256 2.65 -3.81 -8.34
C TYR A 256 1.13 -3.70 -8.14
N PRO A 257 0.50 -4.63 -7.41
CA PRO A 257 -0.93 -4.57 -7.15
C PRO A 257 -1.32 -3.28 -6.45
N TRP A 258 -2.53 -2.78 -6.74
CA TRP A 258 -3.09 -1.63 -6.05
C TRP A 258 -3.48 -2.00 -4.63
N ARG A 259 -3.15 -1.15 -3.66
CA ARG A 259 -3.79 -1.13 -2.35
C ARG A 259 -4.95 -0.14 -2.43
N VAL A 260 -6.16 -0.61 -2.17
CA VAL A 260 -7.41 0.08 -2.46
C VAL A 260 -8.14 0.36 -1.16
N PHE A 261 -8.48 1.62 -0.92
CA PHE A 261 -9.27 2.07 0.21
C PHE A 261 -10.55 2.68 -0.34
N VAL A 262 -11.63 1.90 -0.40
CA VAL A 262 -12.96 2.42 -0.75
C VAL A 262 -13.46 3.21 0.46
N ILE A 263 -13.83 4.46 0.25
CA ILE A 263 -14.21 5.39 1.31
C ILE A 263 -15.59 5.95 1.03
N SER A 264 -16.51 5.80 1.98
CA SER A 264 -17.89 6.25 1.82
C SER A 264 -18.51 6.71 3.14
N PRO A 265 -19.30 7.80 3.15
CA PRO A 265 -20.10 8.19 4.32
C PRO A 265 -21.33 7.30 4.53
N THR A 266 -21.71 6.48 3.55
CA THR A 266 -22.88 5.58 3.63
C THR A 266 -22.47 4.14 3.32
N ASP A 267 -23.23 3.17 3.84
CA ASP A 267 -23.01 1.76 3.53
C ASP A 267 -23.32 1.46 2.06
N GLY A 268 -24.33 2.12 1.49
CA GLY A 268 -24.68 2.01 0.06
C GLY A 268 -23.52 2.38 -0.85
N GLY A 269 -22.73 3.41 -0.51
CA GLY A 269 -21.57 3.80 -1.32
C GLY A 269 -20.46 2.72 -1.38
N LEU A 270 -20.35 1.84 -0.38
CA LEU A 270 -19.44 0.69 -0.45
C LEU A 270 -19.88 -0.30 -1.55
N LEU A 271 -21.19 -0.54 -1.67
CA LEU A 271 -21.76 -1.45 -2.67
C LEU A 271 -21.68 -0.86 -4.08
N GLU A 272 -21.90 0.45 -4.20
CA GLU A 272 -21.91 1.16 -5.48
C GLU A 272 -20.51 1.36 -6.08
N SER A 273 -19.46 1.32 -5.26
CA SER A 273 -18.08 1.54 -5.69
C SER A 273 -17.60 0.52 -6.72
N ASP A 274 -17.00 0.99 -7.80
CA ASP A 274 -16.36 0.16 -8.83
C ASP A 274 -14.82 0.28 -8.78
N MET A 275 -14.23 0.66 -7.63
CA MET A 275 -12.78 0.91 -7.55
C MET A 275 -11.96 -0.33 -7.90
N VAL A 276 -12.36 -1.51 -7.43
CA VAL A 276 -11.64 -2.76 -7.72
C VAL A 276 -11.58 -3.00 -9.23
N PHE A 277 -12.68 -2.78 -9.95
CA PHE A 277 -12.73 -2.97 -11.40
C PHE A 277 -11.96 -1.88 -12.16
N ARG A 278 -12.06 -0.60 -11.75
CA ARG A 278 -11.29 0.52 -12.34
C ARG A 278 -9.78 0.36 -12.23
N LEU A 279 -9.32 -0.41 -11.24
CA LEU A 279 -7.91 -0.60 -10.90
C LEU A 279 -7.36 -1.97 -11.32
N ALA A 280 -8.17 -2.81 -11.97
CA ALA A 280 -7.79 -4.14 -12.42
C ALA A 280 -6.83 -4.10 -13.63
#